data_AF-A0A354P4Q9-F1
#
_entry.id   AF-A0A354P4Q9-F1
#
_cell.length_a   1.000
_cell.length_b   1.000
_cell.length_c   1.000
_cell.angle_alpha   90.00
_cell.angle_beta   90.00
_cell.angle_gamma   90.00
#
_symmetry.space_group_name_H-M   'P 1'
#
loop_
_entity.id
_entity.type
_entity.pdbx_description
1 polymer ?
#
loop_
_entity_poly.entity_id
_entity_poly.type
_entity_poly.pdbx_seq_one_letter_code
_entity_poly.pdbx_strand_id
1 'polypeptide(L)'
;MSFFERIWDVIGLLFGGFFGSIERTITAIFGSSNARQVARMRERAQRIGVMEPKYQAMSDDQLKEQTEKFRQRLRAGEDLDDILEEAFAVCREGGRRFLSMRHYDTQLIGGMVLHSGTIAEMVTGEGKTLVATLPAYLNAIEGKGVHVITVNDYLARR
;
A
#
# COMPACT_ATOMS: atom_id res chain seq x y z
N MET A 1 -24.55 41.55 29.31
CA MET A 1 -23.79 41.02 28.16
C MET A 1 -23.31 42.19 27.33
N SER A 2 -22.00 42.33 27.18
CA SER A 2 -21.40 43.51 26.56
C SER A 2 -21.57 43.48 25.04
N PHE A 3 -21.72 44.66 24.42
CA PHE A 3 -21.78 44.83 22.97
C PHE A 3 -20.61 44.15 22.23
N PHE A 4 -19.45 44.08 22.87
CA PHE A 4 -18.25 43.44 22.34
C PHE A 4 -18.34 41.90 22.31
N GLU A 5 -19.06 41.27 23.25
CA GLU A 5 -19.26 39.81 23.24
C GLU A 5 -20.11 39.39 22.04
N ARG A 6 -21.17 40.15 21.73
CA ARG A 6 -22.03 39.88 20.56
C ARG A 6 -21.29 40.05 19.23
N ILE A 7 -20.38 41.01 19.14
CA ILE A 7 -19.53 41.19 17.96
C ILE A 7 -18.60 39.98 17.81
N TRP A 8 -18.01 39.51 18.91
CA TRP A 8 -17.14 38.34 18.90
C TRP A 8 -17.88 37.06 18.51
N ASP A 9 -19.11 36.87 18.99
CA ASP A 9 -19.96 35.72 18.64
C ASP A 9 -20.36 35.71 17.15
N VAL A 10 -20.73 36.87 16.61
CA VAL A 10 -21.10 37.00 15.18
C VAL A 10 -19.89 36.80 14.28
N ILE A 11 -18.73 37.32 14.68
CA ILE A 11 -17.45 37.07 13.98
C ILE A 11 -17.11 35.58 14.05
N GLY A 12 -17.22 34.94 15.22
CA GLY A 12 -16.97 33.50 15.39
C GLY A 12 -17.87 32.61 14.53
N LEU A 13 -19.17 32.93 14.45
CA LEU A 13 -20.14 32.22 13.61
C LEU A 13 -19.86 32.40 12.11
N LEU A 14 -19.54 33.62 11.67
CA LEU A 14 -19.22 33.91 10.27
C LEU A 14 -17.91 33.28 9.83
N PHE A 15 -16.86 33.36 10.65
CA PHE A 15 -15.57 32.75 10.33
C PHE A 15 -15.63 31.22 10.40
N GLY A 16 -16.31 30.63 11.39
CA GLY A 16 -16.45 29.17 11.49
C GLY A 16 -17.17 28.53 10.30
N GLY A 17 -18.27 29.16 9.85
CA GLY A 17 -19.02 28.70 8.67
C GLY A 17 -18.26 28.87 7.35
N PHE A 18 -17.54 29.98 7.20
CA PHE A 18 -16.76 30.30 6.00
C PHE A 18 -15.53 29.39 5.84
N PHE A 19 -14.75 29.18 6.91
CA PHE A 19 -13.57 28.30 6.87
C PHE A 19 -13.95 26.84 6.60
N GLY A 20 -15.01 26.33 7.24
CA GLY A 20 -15.48 24.96 6.98
C GLY A 20 -16.01 24.77 5.54
N SER A 21 -16.53 25.83 4.91
CA SER A 21 -16.95 25.76 3.50
C SER A 21 -15.76 25.76 2.54
N ILE A 22 -14.72 26.55 2.82
CA ILE A 22 -13.47 26.55 2.04
C ILE A 22 -12.78 25.19 2.10
N GLU A 23 -12.68 24.57 3.28
CA GLU A 23 -12.07 23.25 3.44
C GLU A 23 -12.81 22.16 2.65
N ARG A 24 -14.16 22.17 2.68
CA ARG A 24 -15.00 21.27 1.88
C ARG A 24 -14.79 21.46 0.37
N THR A 25 -14.70 22.71 -0.09
CA THR A 25 -14.45 23.02 -1.50
C THR A 25 -13.04 22.58 -1.93
N ILE A 26 -12.01 22.81 -1.11
CA ILE A 26 -10.64 22.34 -1.40
C ILE A 26 -10.59 20.81 -1.44
N THR A 27 -11.23 20.13 -0.50
CA THR A 27 -11.29 18.65 -0.48
C THR A 27 -12.08 18.10 -1.66
N ALA A 28 -13.15 18.76 -2.08
CA ALA A 28 -13.94 18.36 -3.25
C ALA A 28 -13.14 18.51 -4.57
N ILE A 29 -12.28 19.52 -4.68
CA ILE A 29 -11.49 19.80 -5.88
C ILE A 29 -10.19 18.96 -5.93
N PHE A 30 -9.49 18.80 -4.80
CA PHE A 30 -8.17 18.17 -4.74
C PHE A 30 -8.15 16.77 -4.12
N GLY A 31 -9.31 16.27 -3.69
CA GLY A 31 -9.44 15.03 -2.92
C GLY A 31 -8.87 15.16 -1.49
N SER A 32 -9.11 14.15 -0.66
CA SER A 32 -8.45 14.03 0.63
C SER A 32 -6.97 13.63 0.46
N SER A 33 -6.15 13.82 1.50
CA SER A 33 -4.76 13.34 1.51
C SER A 33 -4.67 11.84 1.16
N ASN A 34 -5.58 11.05 1.74
CA ASN A 34 -5.68 9.61 1.50
C ASN A 34 -6.05 9.31 0.04
N ALA A 35 -7.01 10.05 -0.54
CA ALA A 35 -7.40 9.86 -1.94
C ALA A 35 -6.21 10.10 -2.89
N ARG A 36 -5.38 11.13 -2.61
CA ARG A 36 -4.16 11.40 -3.38
C ARG A 36 -3.11 10.30 -3.21
N GLN A 37 -2.92 9.79 -1.99
CA GLN A 37 -1.99 8.69 -1.74
C GLN A 37 -2.40 7.41 -2.48
N VAL A 38 -3.69 7.05 -2.41
CA VAL A 38 -4.25 5.91 -3.14
C VAL A 38 -4.13 6.10 -4.65
N ALA A 39 -4.33 7.31 -5.18
CA ALA A 39 -4.15 7.59 -6.59
C ALA A 39 -2.71 7.33 -7.06
N ARG A 40 -1.70 7.79 -6.31
CA ARG A 40 -0.27 7.50 -6.62
C ARG A 40 0.03 6.00 -6.57
N MET A 41 -0.51 5.29 -5.58
CA MET A 41 -0.34 3.83 -5.48
C MET A 41 -1.06 3.09 -6.60
N ARG A 42 -2.17 3.61 -7.11
CA ARG A 42 -2.87 3.03 -8.28
C ARG A 42 -2.00 3.08 -9.53
N GLU A 43 -1.28 4.18 -9.74
CA GLU A 43 -0.31 4.28 -10.85
C GLU A 43 0.83 3.27 -10.69
N ARG A 44 1.39 3.11 -9.48
CA ARG A 44 2.38 2.05 -9.18
C ARG A 44 1.82 0.66 -9.46
N ALA A 45 0.59 0.37 -9.03
CA ALA A 45 -0.07 -0.92 -9.27
C ALA A 45 -0.23 -1.24 -10.77
N GLN A 46 -0.53 -0.22 -11.59
CA GLN A 46 -0.58 -0.37 -13.04
C GLN A 46 0.80 -0.69 -13.63
N ARG A 47 1.87 -0.01 -13.18
CA ARG A 47 3.25 -0.34 -13.60
C ARG A 47 3.63 -1.77 -13.26
N ILE A 48 3.29 -2.24 -12.06
CA ILE A 48 3.46 -3.65 -11.66
C ILE A 48 2.70 -4.58 -12.61
N GLY A 49 1.46 -4.21 -12.99
CA GLY A 49 0.67 -4.96 -13.97
C GLY A 49 1.32 -5.06 -15.35
N VAL A 50 1.97 -4.00 -15.83
CA VAL A 50 2.69 -4.01 -17.11
C VAL A 50 3.88 -4.97 -17.10
N MET A 51 4.48 -5.23 -15.93
CA MET A 51 5.58 -6.19 -15.79
C MET A 51 5.11 -7.66 -15.79
N GLU A 52 3.81 -7.92 -15.73
CA GLU A 52 3.27 -9.27 -15.58
C GLU A 52 3.73 -10.24 -16.70
N PRO A 53 3.68 -9.90 -18.00
CA PRO A 53 4.15 -10.79 -19.06
C PRO A 53 5.62 -11.20 -18.93
N LYS A 54 6.48 -10.29 -18.43
CA LYS A 54 7.91 -10.56 -18.19
C LYS A 54 8.09 -11.69 -17.19
N TYR A 55 7.36 -11.66 -16.07
CA TYR A 55 7.50 -12.67 -15.01
C TYR A 55 6.71 -13.95 -15.32
N GLN A 56 5.58 -13.87 -16.02
CA GLN A 56 4.87 -15.05 -16.52
C GLN A 56 5.75 -15.90 -17.45
N ALA A 57 6.57 -15.28 -18.28
CA ALA A 57 7.47 -15.97 -19.21
C ALA A 57 8.67 -16.66 -18.53
N MET A 58 8.93 -16.39 -17.24
CA MET A 58 10.05 -16.99 -16.51
C MET A 58 9.73 -18.44 -16.09
N SER A 59 10.75 -19.29 -16.05
CA SER A 59 10.66 -20.57 -15.33
C SER A 59 10.61 -20.35 -13.81
N ASP A 60 10.23 -21.39 -13.05
CA ASP A 60 10.20 -21.31 -11.58
C ASP A 60 11.58 -20.97 -11.00
N ASP A 61 12.65 -21.50 -11.58
CA ASP A 61 14.02 -21.23 -11.14
C ASP A 61 14.43 -19.79 -11.45
N GLN A 62 14.06 -19.27 -12.63
CA GLN A 62 14.31 -17.87 -12.99
C GLN A 62 13.54 -16.90 -12.09
N LEU A 63 12.32 -17.26 -11.67
CA LEU A 63 11.51 -16.48 -10.75
C LEU A 63 12.11 -16.49 -9.34
N LYS A 64 12.55 -17.66 -8.85
CA LYS A 64 13.28 -17.78 -7.56
C LYS A 64 14.55 -16.94 -7.54
N GLU A 65 15.33 -16.95 -8.63
CA GLU A 65 16.58 -16.21 -8.76
C GLU A 65 16.39 -14.68 -8.63
N GLN A 66 15.20 -14.15 -8.91
CA GLN A 66 14.92 -12.72 -8.72
C GLN A 66 15.17 -12.28 -7.28
N THR A 67 14.90 -13.14 -6.29
CA THR A 67 15.14 -12.83 -4.88
C THR A 67 16.63 -12.57 -4.63
N GLU A 68 17.52 -13.34 -5.24
CA GLU A 68 18.96 -13.12 -5.08
C GLU A 68 19.42 -11.86 -5.80
N LYS A 69 18.85 -11.57 -6.98
CA LYS A 69 19.10 -10.30 -7.70
C LYS A 69 18.69 -9.09 -6.87
N PHE A 70 17.54 -9.14 -6.20
CA PHE A 70 17.12 -8.06 -5.30
C PHE A 70 18.05 -7.91 -4.10
N ARG A 71 18.49 -9.00 -3.47
CA ARG A 71 19.50 -8.93 -2.39
C ARG A 71 20.81 -8.30 -2.86
N GLN A 72 21.27 -8.62 -4.05
CA GLN A 72 22.46 -8.02 -4.63
C GLN A 72 22.29 -6.51 -4.86
N ARG A 73 21.12 -6.09 -5.37
CA ARG A 73 20.78 -4.66 -5.54
C ARG A 73 20.74 -3.90 -4.21
N LEU A 74 20.14 -4.48 -3.17
CA LEU A 74 20.16 -3.88 -1.82
C LEU A 74 21.58 -3.75 -1.26
N ARG A 75 22.43 -4.76 -1.48
CA ARG A 75 23.87 -4.69 -1.09
C ARG A 75 24.64 -3.64 -1.89
N ALA A 76 24.19 -3.33 -3.10
CA ALA A 76 24.77 -2.29 -3.96
C ALA A 76 24.30 -0.87 -3.61
N GLY A 77 23.35 -0.72 -2.67
CA GLY A 77 22.92 0.57 -2.14
C GLY A 77 21.53 1.02 -2.59
N GLU A 78 20.80 0.22 -3.37
CA GLU A 78 19.36 0.44 -3.58
C GLU A 78 18.58 0.19 -2.29
N ASP A 79 17.45 0.88 -2.12
CA ASP A 79 16.54 0.66 -1.01
C ASP A 79 15.36 -0.27 -1.38
N LEU A 80 14.48 -0.54 -0.40
CA LEU A 80 13.31 -1.38 -0.62
C LEU A 80 12.28 -0.75 -1.55
N ASP A 81 12.18 0.58 -1.57
CA ASP A 81 11.23 1.30 -2.41
C ASP A 81 11.65 1.25 -3.89
N ASP A 82 12.96 1.25 -4.16
CA ASP A 82 13.57 1.08 -5.48
C ASP A 82 13.21 -0.27 -6.12
N ILE A 83 13.20 -1.35 -5.34
CA ILE A 83 12.90 -2.71 -5.82
C ILE A 83 11.41 -3.10 -5.69
N LEU A 84 10.57 -2.23 -5.09
CA LEU A 84 9.22 -2.58 -4.67
C LEU A 84 8.35 -3.12 -5.81
N GLU A 85 8.33 -2.42 -6.95
CA GLU A 85 7.42 -2.76 -8.06
C GLU A 85 7.78 -4.13 -8.66
N GLU A 86 9.07 -4.41 -8.81
CA GLU A 86 9.58 -5.68 -9.34
C GLU A 86 9.39 -6.82 -8.33
N ALA A 87 9.66 -6.57 -7.04
CA ALA A 87 9.44 -7.55 -5.98
C ALA A 87 7.95 -7.90 -5.84
N PHE A 88 7.05 -6.92 -5.95
CA PHE A 88 5.61 -7.16 -5.93
C PHE A 88 5.14 -7.93 -7.17
N ALA A 89 5.71 -7.66 -8.35
CA ALA A 89 5.42 -8.42 -9.56
C ALA A 89 5.86 -9.89 -9.43
N VAL A 90 7.05 -10.15 -8.87
CA VAL A 90 7.55 -11.50 -8.57
C VAL A 90 6.66 -12.22 -7.56
N CYS A 91 6.28 -11.55 -6.47
CA CYS A 91 5.40 -12.12 -5.46
C CYS A 91 4.01 -12.45 -6.02
N ARG A 92 3.44 -11.56 -6.85
CA ARG A 92 2.17 -11.79 -7.55
C ARG A 92 2.22 -13.04 -8.43
N GLU A 93 3.29 -13.22 -9.20
CA GLU A 93 3.46 -14.40 -10.03
C GLU A 93 3.67 -15.67 -9.19
N GLY A 94 4.40 -15.58 -8.08
CA GLY A 94 4.52 -16.66 -7.11
C GLY A 94 3.17 -17.09 -6.53
N GLY A 95 2.33 -16.13 -6.14
CA GLY A 95 0.96 -16.38 -5.68
C GLY A 95 0.10 -17.05 -6.76
N ARG A 96 0.22 -16.61 -8.01
CA ARG A 96 -0.49 -17.24 -9.14
C ARG A 96 -0.06 -18.69 -9.33
N ARG A 97 1.24 -18.99 -9.32
CA ARG A 97 1.74 -20.36 -9.57
C ARG A 97 1.43 -21.32 -8.43
N PHE A 98 1.65 -20.87 -7.19
CA PHE A 98 1.58 -21.76 -6.03
C PHE A 98 0.16 -21.88 -5.48
N LEU A 99 -0.60 -20.78 -5.43
CA LEU A 99 -1.94 -20.74 -4.85
C LEU A 99 -3.06 -20.69 -5.90
N SER A 100 -2.72 -20.62 -7.19
CA SER A 100 -3.70 -20.29 -8.25
C SER A 100 -4.41 -18.94 -8.01
N MET A 101 -3.78 -18.02 -7.27
CA MET A 101 -4.36 -16.72 -6.90
C MET A 101 -3.46 -15.58 -7.37
N ARG A 102 -3.95 -14.83 -8.36
CA ARG A 102 -3.27 -13.61 -8.84
C ARG A 102 -3.74 -12.40 -8.03
N HIS A 103 -2.84 -11.67 -7.37
CA HIS A 103 -3.21 -10.48 -6.60
C HIS A 103 -3.92 -9.42 -7.45
N TYR A 104 -5.09 -8.93 -7.03
CA TYR A 104 -5.74 -7.78 -7.65
C TYR A 104 -4.98 -6.47 -7.44
N ASP A 105 -5.32 -5.42 -8.20
CA ASP A 105 -4.63 -4.13 -8.07
C ASP A 105 -4.93 -3.45 -6.73
N THR A 106 -6.14 -3.63 -6.19
CA THR A 106 -6.49 -3.19 -4.83
C THR A 106 -5.63 -3.87 -3.77
N GLN A 107 -5.28 -5.13 -3.98
CA GLN A 107 -4.40 -5.88 -3.09
C GLN A 107 -2.95 -5.39 -3.16
N LEU A 108 -2.45 -5.02 -4.36
CA LEU A 108 -1.14 -4.36 -4.48
C LEU A 108 -1.11 -3.02 -3.74
N ILE A 109 -2.18 -2.22 -3.87
CA ILE A 109 -2.31 -0.96 -3.12
C ILE A 109 -2.29 -1.24 -1.61
N GLY A 110 -3.05 -2.23 -1.12
CA GLY A 110 -3.00 -2.64 0.27
C GLY A 110 -1.59 -3.03 0.73
N GLY A 111 -0.86 -3.78 -0.10
CA GLY A 111 0.54 -4.14 0.19
C GLY A 111 1.47 -2.92 0.27
N MET A 112 1.30 -1.94 -0.61
CA MET A 112 2.08 -0.68 -0.57
C MET A 112 1.76 0.18 0.65
N VAL A 113 0.48 0.24 1.06
CA VAL A 113 0.06 0.93 2.30
C VAL A 113 0.69 0.29 3.53
N LEU A 114 0.74 -1.05 3.58
CA LEU A 114 1.39 -1.77 4.68
C LEU A 114 2.91 -1.57 4.68
N HIS A 115 3.55 -1.61 3.50
CA HIS A 115 4.99 -1.33 3.39
C HIS A 115 5.34 0.09 3.83
N SER A 116 4.50 1.09 3.53
CA SER A 116 4.70 2.47 3.99
C SER A 116 4.45 2.69 5.49
N GLY A 117 4.29 1.63 6.29
CA GLY A 117 4.10 1.70 7.73
C GLY A 117 2.72 2.20 8.16
N THR A 118 1.71 2.08 7.30
CA THR A 118 0.34 2.57 7.56
C THR A 118 -0.70 1.44 7.53
N ILE A 119 -1.92 1.73 7.96
CA ILE A 119 -3.00 0.74 8.08
C ILE A 119 -3.76 0.64 6.76
N ALA A 120 -3.77 -0.55 6.17
CA ALA A 120 -4.60 -0.86 5.01
C ALA A 120 -6.00 -1.33 5.46
N GLU A 121 -6.98 -0.42 5.45
CA GLU A 121 -8.38 -0.79 5.66
C GLU A 121 -8.94 -1.49 4.42
N MET A 122 -9.35 -2.74 4.57
CA MET A 122 -9.92 -3.56 3.51
C MET A 122 -11.15 -4.29 4.03
N VAL A 123 -12.18 -4.45 3.20
CA VAL A 123 -13.39 -5.20 3.59
C VAL A 123 -13.10 -6.70 3.67
N THR A 124 -13.96 -7.44 4.38
CA THR A 124 -13.86 -8.90 4.47
C THR A 124 -14.05 -9.51 3.08
N GLY A 125 -13.22 -10.49 2.72
CA GLY A 125 -13.24 -11.12 1.40
C GLY A 125 -12.22 -10.54 0.40
N GLU A 126 -11.62 -9.39 0.67
CA GLU A 126 -10.59 -8.76 -0.20
C GLU A 126 -9.24 -9.50 -0.19
N GLY A 127 -9.11 -10.63 0.51
CA GLY A 127 -7.88 -11.43 0.53
C GLY A 127 -6.75 -10.84 1.37
N LYS A 128 -7.04 -10.31 2.57
CA LYS A 128 -6.04 -9.72 3.49
C LYS A 128 -4.81 -10.60 3.76
N THR A 129 -5.02 -11.91 3.88
CA THR A 129 -3.93 -12.89 4.07
C THR A 129 -2.99 -12.93 2.86
N LEU A 130 -3.54 -12.91 1.64
CA LEU A 130 -2.76 -12.86 0.41
C LEU A 130 -2.07 -11.50 0.24
N VAL A 131 -2.70 -10.40 0.65
CA VAL A 131 -2.09 -9.07 0.65
C VAL A 131 -0.84 -9.02 1.51
N ALA A 132 -0.86 -9.64 2.69
CA ALA A 132 0.26 -9.63 3.62
C ALA A 132 1.54 -10.25 3.03
N THR A 133 1.44 -11.15 2.04
CA THR A 133 2.62 -11.76 1.41
C THR A 133 3.46 -10.74 0.64
N LEU A 134 2.86 -9.68 0.09
CA LEU A 134 3.55 -8.66 -0.70
C LEU A 134 4.57 -7.86 0.13
N PRO A 135 4.17 -7.13 1.20
CA PRO A 135 5.11 -6.40 2.03
C PRO A 135 5.97 -7.36 2.85
N ALA A 136 5.47 -8.54 3.24
CA ALA A 136 6.30 -9.50 3.96
C ALA A 136 7.45 -10.02 3.09
N TYR A 137 7.19 -10.35 1.83
CA TYR A 137 8.23 -10.73 0.88
C TYR A 137 9.24 -9.61 0.69
N LEU A 138 8.80 -8.40 0.31
CA LEU A 138 9.67 -7.26 0.05
C LEU A 138 10.60 -6.97 1.24
N ASN A 139 10.04 -6.79 2.44
CA ASN A 139 10.83 -6.46 3.63
C ASN A 139 11.74 -7.61 4.08
N ALA A 140 11.35 -8.88 3.82
CA ALA A 140 12.19 -10.03 4.16
C ALA A 140 13.43 -10.15 3.26
N ILE A 141 13.47 -9.51 2.08
CA ILE A 141 14.64 -9.54 1.17
C ILE A 141 15.87 -8.96 1.87
N GLU A 142 15.70 -7.93 2.71
CA GLU A 142 16.79 -7.31 3.47
C GLU A 142 17.42 -8.26 4.52
N GLY A 143 16.78 -9.39 4.83
CA GLY A 143 17.31 -10.40 5.73
C GLY A 143 17.20 -10.08 7.23
N LYS A 144 16.47 -9.02 7.60
CA LYS A 144 16.23 -8.64 9.00
C LYS A 144 15.05 -9.39 9.67
N GLY A 145 14.29 -10.15 8.88
CA GLY A 145 13.09 -10.84 9.33
C GLY A 145 11.82 -9.98 9.27
N VAL A 146 10.66 -10.64 9.26
CA VAL A 146 9.34 -10.01 9.27
C VAL A 146 8.44 -10.80 10.23
N HIS A 147 7.71 -10.09 11.08
CA HIS A 147 6.73 -10.69 11.99
C HIS A 147 5.31 -10.45 11.47
N VAL A 148 4.59 -11.53 11.15
CA VAL A 148 3.16 -11.48 10.82
C VAL A 148 2.38 -11.92 12.05
N ILE A 149 1.61 -10.99 12.63
CA ILE A 149 0.88 -11.21 13.88
C ILE A 149 -0.60 -11.43 13.59
N THR A 150 -1.18 -12.45 14.21
CA THR A 150 -2.61 -12.76 14.11
C THR A 150 -3.22 -12.81 15.51
N VAL A 151 -4.55 -12.88 15.58
CA VAL A 151 -5.28 -12.90 16.87
C VAL A 151 -5.19 -14.24 17.61
N ASN A 152 -4.75 -15.32 16.97
CA ASN A 152 -4.60 -16.64 17.59
C ASN A 152 -3.67 -17.57 16.80
N ASP A 153 -3.20 -18.62 17.49
CA ASP A 153 -2.26 -19.61 16.95
C ASP A 153 -2.81 -20.39 15.74
N TYR A 154 -4.12 -20.62 15.67
CA TYR A 154 -4.73 -21.32 14.54
C TYR A 154 -4.55 -20.51 13.25
N LEU A 155 -4.83 -19.20 13.28
CA LEU A 155 -4.63 -18.31 12.14
C LEU A 155 -3.15 -18.10 11.80
N ALA A 156 -2.25 -18.23 12.78
CA ALA A 156 -0.81 -18.16 12.53
C ALA A 156 -0.27 -19.43 11.83
N ARG A 157 -0.84 -20.61 12.11
CA ARG A 157 -0.36 -21.90 11.59
C ARG A 157 -0.96 -22.33 10.24
N ARG A 158 -2.16 -21.85 9.89
CA ARG A 158 -2.93 -22.28 8.71
C ARG A 158 -2.26 -21.88 7.39
#